data_AF-A0A932PQS0-F1
#
_entry.id   AF-A0A932PQS0-F1
#
_cell.length_a   1.000
_cell.length_b   1.000
_cell.length_c   1.000
_cell.angle_alpha   90.00
_cell.angle_beta   90.00
_cell.angle_gamma   90.00
#
_symmetry.space_group_name_H-M   'P 1'
#
loop_
_entity.id
_entity.type
_entity.pdbx_description
1 polymer ?
#
loop_
_entity_poly.entity_id
_entity_poly.type
_entity_poly.pdbx_seq_one_letter_code
_entity_poly.pdbx_strand_id
1 'polypeptide(L)' 'TPHTPEQNGLCERVIRTLKEQCVHHHRFESLQHASRVVSDWIHFYNHERPHQTLDMKTPRQTYLLNTQP' A
#
# COMPACT_ATOMS: atom_id res chain seq x y z
N THR A 1 8.84 -14.00 17.44
CA THR A 1 8.65 -12.91 16.45
C THR A 1 7.87 -13.51 15.30
N PRO A 2 6.59 -13.14 15.02
CA PRO A 2 5.80 -13.98 14.13
C PRO A 2 6.23 -13.76 12.67
N HIS A 3 6.99 -14.73 12.17
CA HIS A 3 7.36 -14.89 10.76
C HIS A 3 6.20 -15.60 10.05
N THR A 4 5.18 -14.85 9.65
CA THR A 4 4.11 -15.37 8.80
C THR A 4 4.52 -15.08 7.35
N PRO A 5 4.98 -16.07 6.56
CA PRO A 5 5.52 -15.84 5.21
C PRO A 5 4.51 -15.16 4.28
N GLU A 6 3.22 -15.37 4.52
CA GLU A 6 2.11 -14.74 3.79
C GLU A 6 2.06 -13.22 4.00
N GLN A 7 2.34 -12.74 5.23
CA GLN A 7 2.40 -11.31 5.54
C GLN A 7 3.59 -10.64 4.86
N ASN A 8 4.74 -11.33 4.81
CA ASN A 8 5.91 -10.84 4.09
C ASN A 8 5.65 -10.73 2.58
N GLY A 9 5.01 -11.74 1.97
CA GLY A 9 4.67 -11.71 0.54
C GLY A 9 3.72 -10.57 0.17
N LEU A 10 2.78 -10.23 1.06
CA LEU A 10 1.90 -9.07 0.89
C LEU A 10 2.71 -7.76 0.95
N CYS A 11 3.53 -7.59 1.97
CA CYS A 11 4.40 -6.41 2.11
C CYS A 11 5.33 -6.24 0.90
N GLU A 12 5.97 -7.32 0.44
CA GLU A 12 6.81 -7.31 -0.75
C GLU A 12 6.06 -6.89 -2.01
N ARG A 13 4.82 -7.37 -2.21
CA ARG A 13 3.98 -6.97 -3.33
C ARG A 13 3.62 -5.49 -3.26
N VAL A 14 3.28 -4.97 -2.08
CA VAL A 14 3.00 -3.54 -1.88
C VAL A 14 4.23 -2.70 -2.19
N ILE A 15 5.40 -3.06 -1.65
CA ILE A 15 6.66 -2.36 -1.87
C ILE A 15 7.04 -2.36 -3.36
N ARG A 16 6.84 -3.49 -4.05
CA ARG A 16 7.09 -3.59 -5.49
C ARG A 16 6.18 -2.65 -6.28
N THR A 17 4.88 -2.63 -5.97
CA THR A 17 3.92 -1.74 -6.62
C THR A 17 4.26 -0.27 -6.37
N LEU A 18 4.65 0.09 -5.13
CA LEU A 18 5.11 1.44 -4.79
C LEU A 18 6.33 1.82 -5.62
N LYS A 19 7.30 0.91 -5.77
CA LYS A 19 8.51 1.19 -6.54
C LYS A 19 8.19 1.42 -8.02
N GLU A 20 7.40 0.53 -8.61
CA GLU A 20 7.02 0.59 -10.02
C GLU A 20 6.16 1.81 -10.35
N GLN A 21 5.16 2.13 -9.54
CA GLN A 21 4.17 3.16 -9.85
C GLN A 21 4.59 4.56 -9.37
N CYS A 22 5.43 4.65 -8.34
CA CYS A 22 5.75 5.91 -7.69
C CYS A 22 7.25 6.22 -7.75
N VAL A 23 8.09 5.38 -7.16
CA VAL A 23 9.54 5.67 -7.01
C VAL A 23 10.25 5.76 -8.36
N HIS A 24 9.95 4.88 -9.32
CA HIS A 24 10.58 4.90 -10.63
C HIS A 24 10.18 6.11 -11.48
N HIS A 25 9.04 6.73 -11.16
CA HIS A 25 8.51 7.89 -11.88
C HIS A 25 8.86 9.23 -11.21
N HIS A 26 9.43 9.22 -10.00
CA HIS A 26 9.76 10.44 -9.24
C HIS A 26 11.26 10.59 -9.04
N ARG A 27 11.80 11.77 -9.37
CA ARG A 27 13.11 12.21 -8.87
C ARG A 27 12.90 12.91 -7.55
N PHE A 28 13.31 12.27 -6.45
CA PHE A 28 13.20 12.88 -5.13
C PHE A 28 14.29 13.93 -4.93
N GLU A 29 13.86 15.15 -4.62
CA GLU A 29 14.77 16.28 -4.37
C GLU A 29 15.25 16.33 -2.91
N SER A 30 14.50 15.68 -2.00
CA SER A 30 14.86 15.56 -0.59
C SER A 30 14.16 14.37 0.07
N LEU A 31 14.67 13.91 1.21
CA LEU A 31 14.02 12.88 2.03
C LEU A 31 12.61 13.29 2.47
N GLN A 32 12.39 14.59 2.74
CA GLN A 32 11.07 15.11 3.10
C GLN A 32 10.09 15.04 1.93
N HIS A 33 10.55 15.34 0.71
CA HIS A 33 9.75 15.17 -0.50
C HIS A 33 9.41 13.69 -0.71
N ALA A 34 10.40 12.79 -0.63
CA ALA A 34 10.17 11.35 -0.72
C ALA A 34 9.16 10.84 0.32
N SER A 35 9.26 11.29 1.57
CA SER A 35 8.34 10.90 2.62
C SER A 35 6.90 11.35 2.36
N ARG A 36 6.70 12.56 1.82
CA ARG A 36 5.35 13.04 1.46
C ARG A 36 4.76 12.22 0.32
N VAL A 37 5.52 12.04 -0.75
CA VAL A 37 5.09 11.27 -1.94
C VAL A 37 4.75 9.82 -1.57
N VAL A 38 5.55 9.19 -0.72
CA VAL A 38 5.27 7.83 -0.23
C VAL A 38 4.01 7.82 0.66
N SER A 39 3.84 8.81 1.54
CA SER A 39 2.65 8.92 2.40
C SER A 39 1.37 9.09 1.57
N ASP A 40 1.39 9.96 0.57
CA ASP A 40 0.25 10.20 -0.32
C ASP A 40 -0.08 8.94 -1.14
N TRP A 41 0.94 8.24 -1.63
CA TRP A 41 0.76 6.98 -2.34
C TRP A 41 0.15 5.89 -1.43
N ILE A 42 0.58 5.79 -0.17
CA ILE A 42 0.02 4.85 0.80
C ILE A 42 -1.45 5.19 1.09
N HIS A 43 -1.78 6.48 1.23
CA HIS A 43 -3.17 6.91 1.39
C HIS A 43 -4.04 6.48 0.20
N PHE A 44 -3.60 6.79 -1.01
CA PHE A 44 -4.27 6.37 -2.25
C PHE A 44 -4.46 4.85 -2.32
N TYR A 45 -3.39 4.09 -2.05
CA TYR A 45 -3.44 2.62 -2.08
C TYR A 45 -4.48 2.06 -1.10
N ASN A 46 -4.55 2.62 0.11
CA ASN A 46 -5.44 2.12 1.16
C ASN A 46 -6.89 2.59 1.03
N HIS A 47 -7.11 3.79 0.47
CA HIS A 47 -8.42 4.45 0.50
C HIS A 47 -9.13 4.48 -0.85
N GLU A 48 -8.39 4.51 -1.95
CA GLU A 48 -8.93 4.83 -3.27
C GLU A 48 -8.71 3.72 -4.28
N ARG A 49 -7.72 2.84 -4.08
CA ARG A 49 -7.41 1.75 -5.01
C ARG A 49 -8.30 0.52 -4.74
N PRO A 50 -9.26 0.19 -5.63
CA PRO A 50 -9.99 -1.07 -5.53
C PRO A 50 -9.08 -2.23 -5.94
N HIS A 51 -9.09 -3.31 -5.16
CA HIS A 51 -8.32 -4.51 -5.47
C HIS A 51 -9.23 -5.65 -5.89
N GLN A 52 -8.93 -6.28 -7.03
CA GLN A 52 -9.68 -7.45 -7.52
C GLN A 52 -9.68 -8.61 -6.51
N THR A 53 -8.58 -8.81 -5.79
CA THR A 53 -8.47 -9.82 -4.74
C THR A 53 -9.31 -9.52 -3.49
N LEU A 54 -9.90 -8.32 -3.42
CA LEU A 54 -10.75 -7.85 -2.32
C LEU A 54 -12.18 -7.56 -2.82
N ASP A 55 -12.66 -8.25 -3.87
CA ASP A 55 -13.98 -7.99 -4.47
C ASP A 55 -14.17 -6.53 -4.91
N MET A 56 -13.12 -5.92 -5.49
CA MET A 56 -13.10 -4.50 -5.89
C MET A 56 -13.23 -3.53 -4.71
N LYS A 57 -13.03 -3.98 -3.48
CA LYS A 57 -12.97 -3.12 -2.29
C LYS A 57 -11.56 -2.59 -2.07
N THR A 58 -11.48 -1.46 -1.38
CA THR A 58 -10.20 -0.91 -0.94
C THR A 58 -9.72 -1.62 0.33
N PRO A 59 -8.40 -1.62 0.63
CA PRO A 59 -7.89 -2.26 1.84
C PRO A 59 -8.55 -1.72 3.11
N ARG A 60 -8.87 -0.42 3.14
CA ARG A 60 -9.61 0.20 4.25
C ARG A 60 -11.02 -0.36 4.40
N GLN A 61 -11.74 -0.56 3.30
CA GLN A 61 -13.09 -1.14 3.35
C GLN A 61 -13.06 -2.58 3.87
N THR A 62 -12.10 -3.39 3.42
CA THR A 62 -11.92 -4.75 3.93
C THR A 62 -11.54 -4.76 5.40
N TYR A 63 -10.63 -3.89 5.85
CA TYR A 63 -10.26 -3.77 7.25
C TYR A 63 -11.48 -3.42 8.13
N LEU A 64 -12.30 -2.44 7.71
CA LEU A 64 -13.50 -2.06 8.44
C LEU A 64 -14.53 -3.20 8.52
N LEU A 65 -14.72 -3.95 7.43
CA LEU A 65 -15.62 -5.12 7.41
C LEU A 65 -15.13 -6.26 8.31
N ASN A 66 -13.82 -6.48 8.37
CA ASN A 66 -13.21 -7.55 9.17
C ASN A 66 -13.04 -7.19 10.66
N THR A 67 -13.36 -5.94 11.03
CA THR A 67 -13.31 -5.42 12.40
C THR A 67 -14.71 -5.18 12.97
N GLN A 68 -15.78 -5.64 12.29
CA GLN A 68 -17.11 -5.73 12.88
C GLN A 68 -17.22 -7.07 13.63
N PRO A 69 -17.72 -7.08 14.89
CA PRO A 69 -17.86 -8.28 15.71
C PRO A 69 -18.88 -9.29 15.16
#